data_AF-A0A661LAW4-F1
#
_entry.id   AF-A0A661LAW4-F1
#
_cell.length_a   1.000
_cell.length_b   1.000
_cell.length_c   1.000
_cell.angle_alpha   90.00
_cell.angle_beta   90.00
_cell.angle_gamma   90.00
#
_symmetry.space_group_name_H-M   'P 1'
#
loop_
_entity.id
_entity.type
_entity.pdbx_description
1 polymer ?
#
loop_
_entity_poly.entity_id
_entity_poly.type
_entity_poly.pdbx_seq_one_letter_code
_entity_poly.pdbx_strand_id
1 'polypeptide(L)'
;CPDLWGSACALLIGHETKKDIPMLLKCSIFKLLPQLIEKLLLVYYRKESIMTSEKEGLSTAESLRKTRTYGKFRCHNPTCMERIQPEKGKKIAKCPTCGMEYRIHWVTPTLPRIRGPVWETNRKLAEAKLKEMGVT
;
A
#
# COMPACT_ATOMS: atom_id res chain seq x y z
N CYS A 1 -14.18 3.18 39.91
CA CYS A 1 -15.50 2.54 40.06
C CYS A 1 -15.39 1.05 39.72
N PRO A 2 -15.03 0.18 40.67
CA PRO A 2 -15.46 -1.21 40.69
C PRO A 2 -16.92 -1.24 41.22
N ASP A 3 -17.83 -2.14 40.83
CA ASP A 3 -18.24 -3.37 41.53
C ASP A 3 -19.43 -3.94 40.72
N LEU A 4 -19.43 -5.19 40.26
CA LEU A 4 -20.04 -6.36 40.92
C LEU A 4 -21.47 -6.13 41.47
N TRP A 5 -22.50 -6.72 40.84
CA TRP A 5 -23.28 -7.83 41.41
C TRP A 5 -24.56 -8.19 40.63
N GLY A 6 -24.97 -9.45 40.84
CA GLY A 6 -26.25 -10.05 40.43
C GLY A 6 -26.03 -11.45 39.85
N SER A 7 -25.39 -12.41 40.55
CA SER A 7 -25.86 -13.11 41.75
C SER A 7 -27.23 -13.77 41.59
N ALA A 8 -27.22 -15.11 41.40
CA ALA A 8 -28.13 -16.12 41.93
C ALA A 8 -27.84 -17.42 41.14
N CYS A 9 -27.07 -18.40 41.61
CA CYS A 9 -27.30 -19.26 42.78
C CYS A 9 -28.63 -20.03 42.69
N ALA A 10 -28.56 -21.29 42.23
CA ALA A 10 -29.36 -22.44 42.68
C ALA A 10 -28.95 -23.66 41.83
N LEU A 11 -28.17 -24.59 42.38
CA LEU A 11 -28.62 -25.78 43.11
C LEU A 11 -29.21 -26.87 42.20
N LEU A 12 -28.38 -27.93 42.03
CA LEU A 12 -28.67 -29.35 42.26
C LEU A 12 -29.93 -30.00 41.66
N ILE A 13 -29.66 -31.17 41.04
CA ILE A 13 -30.54 -32.34 40.82
C ILE A 13 -31.65 -32.05 39.78
N GLY A 14 -31.87 -32.82 38.73
CA GLY A 14 -31.48 -34.17 38.38
C GLY A 14 -32.52 -34.66 37.37
N HIS A 15 -32.25 -35.82 36.78
CA HIS A 15 -33.20 -36.66 36.06
C HIS A 15 -33.90 -36.10 34.82
N GLU A 16 -33.62 -36.79 33.70
CA GLU A 16 -34.60 -37.30 32.75
C GLU A 16 -35.86 -36.42 32.50
N THR A 17 -36.13 -36.00 31.28
CA THR A 17 -36.69 -36.96 30.32
C THR A 17 -36.82 -36.30 28.95
N LYS A 18 -36.32 -37.04 27.95
CA LYS A 18 -37.03 -37.41 26.71
C LYS A 18 -37.78 -36.31 25.94
N LYS A 19 -37.36 -36.21 24.66
CA LYS A 19 -38.22 -36.11 23.46
C LYS A 19 -38.93 -34.76 23.36
N ASP A 20 -38.45 -33.77 22.60
CA ASP A 20 -38.67 -33.69 21.15
C ASP A 20 -37.94 -32.48 20.52
N ILE A 21 -36.59 -32.45 20.54
CA ILE A 21 -35.84 -31.40 19.82
C ILE A 21 -34.56 -31.92 19.11
N PRO A 22 -34.59 -32.95 18.23
CA PRO A 22 -33.45 -33.20 17.35
C PRO A 22 -33.68 -32.79 15.89
N MET A 23 -34.90 -32.39 15.49
CA MET A 23 -35.22 -32.13 14.08
C MET A 23 -35.19 -30.66 13.64
N LEU A 24 -35.19 -29.70 14.57
CA LEU A 24 -35.18 -28.27 14.21
C LEU A 24 -33.83 -27.57 14.44
N LEU A 25 -32.87 -28.19 15.13
CA LEU A 25 -31.54 -27.60 15.38
C LEU A 25 -30.44 -28.06 14.41
N LYS A 26 -30.69 -29.09 13.58
CA LYS A 26 -29.68 -29.58 12.62
C LYS A 26 -29.66 -28.84 11.28
N CYS A 27 -30.69 -28.05 10.94
CA CYS A 27 -30.80 -27.47 9.58
C CYS A 27 -30.21 -26.06 9.43
N SER A 28 -30.04 -25.28 10.51
CA SER A 28 -29.61 -23.87 10.40
C SER A 28 -28.10 -23.65 10.63
N ILE A 29 -27.47 -24.43 11.52
CA ILE A 29 -26.04 -24.24 11.86
C ILE A 29 -25.12 -24.82 10.78
N PHE A 30 -25.55 -25.85 10.05
CA PHE A 30 -24.70 -26.56 9.08
C PHE A 30 -24.53 -25.84 7.72
N LYS A 31 -25.40 -24.86 7.39
CA LYS A 31 -25.32 -24.12 6.11
C LYS A 31 -24.32 -22.97 6.13
N LEU A 32 -24.04 -22.41 7.30
CA LEU A 32 -23.13 -21.26 7.48
C LEU A 32 -21.70 -21.69 7.84
N LEU A 33 -21.53 -22.89 8.39
CA LEU A 33 -20.23 -23.45 8.75
C LEU A 33 -19.25 -23.60 7.56
N PRO A 34 -19.64 -24.10 6.37
CA PRO A 34 -18.70 -24.22 5.25
C PRO A 34 -18.22 -22.87 4.71
N GLN A 35 -19.07 -21.84 4.70
CA GLN A 35 -18.70 -20.49 4.23
C GLN A 35 -17.73 -19.78 5.19
N LEU A 36 -17.81 -20.07 6.49
CA LEU A 36 -16.91 -19.50 7.48
C LEU A 36 -15.50 -20.12 7.37
N ILE A 37 -15.42 -21.42 7.10
CA ILE A 37 -14.14 -22.14 6.92
C ILE A 37 -13.42 -21.65 5.67
N GLU A 38 -14.13 -21.45 4.56
CA GLU A 38 -13.53 -20.96 3.30
C GLU A 38 -13.03 -19.51 3.42
N LYS A 39 -13.78 -18.64 4.11
CA LYS A 39 -13.32 -17.27 4.42
C LYS A 39 -12.12 -17.27 5.36
N LEU A 40 -12.09 -18.14 6.36
CA LEU A 40 -10.94 -18.28 7.27
C LEU A 40 -9.69 -18.75 6.50
N LEU A 41 -9.83 -19.75 5.62
CA LEU A 41 -8.74 -20.23 4.77
C LEU A 41 -8.22 -19.14 3.83
N LEU A 42 -9.10 -18.37 3.18
CA LEU A 42 -8.67 -17.25 2.32
C LEU A 42 -8.00 -16.11 3.10
N VAL A 43 -8.48 -15.79 4.30
CA VAL A 43 -7.81 -14.80 5.17
C VAL A 43 -6.45 -15.32 5.64
N TYR A 44 -6.33 -16.62 5.92
CA TYR A 44 -5.06 -17.25 6.30
C TYR A 44 -4.07 -17.27 5.12
N TYR A 45 -4.50 -17.71 3.93
CA TYR A 45 -3.68 -17.71 2.71
C TYR A 45 -3.30 -16.29 2.25
N ARG A 46 -4.21 -15.32 2.41
CA ARG A 46 -3.91 -13.91 2.13
C ARG A 46 -2.89 -13.35 3.12
N LYS A 47 -2.88 -13.80 4.37
CA LYS A 47 -1.88 -13.38 5.37
C LYS A 47 -0.50 -14.00 5.12
N GLU A 48 -0.43 -15.24 4.62
CA GLU A 48 0.82 -15.90 4.21
C GLU A 48 1.45 -15.26 2.96
N SER A 49 0.65 -14.86 1.96
CA SER A 49 1.16 -14.26 0.72
C SER A 49 1.76 -12.85 0.89
N ILE A 50 1.41 -12.11 1.94
CA ILE A 50 2.06 -10.82 2.28
C ILE A 50 3.40 -11.04 3.01
N MET A 51 3.60 -12.21 3.62
CA MET A 51 4.74 -12.53 4.49
C MET A 51 5.89 -13.25 3.76
N THR A 52 5.66 -13.91 2.64
CA THR A 52 6.68 -14.78 2.02
C THR A 52 7.11 -14.28 0.65
N SER A 53 7.82 -13.16 0.66
CA SER A 53 8.91 -12.94 -0.31
C SER A 53 10.25 -13.01 0.41
N GLU A 54 10.40 -14.00 1.28
CA GLU A 54 11.69 -14.31 1.91
C GLU A 54 12.58 -14.95 0.86
N LYS A 55 13.30 -14.10 0.12
CA LYS A 55 14.48 -14.54 -0.63
C LYS A 55 15.48 -15.04 0.41
N GLU A 56 15.72 -16.34 0.40
CA GLU A 56 16.56 -17.06 1.36
C GLU A 56 17.84 -16.26 1.69
N GLY A 57 18.04 -15.98 2.99
CA GLY A 57 19.29 -15.45 3.52
C GLY A 57 19.42 -13.92 3.69
N LEU A 58 18.37 -13.12 3.48
CA LEU A 58 18.43 -11.67 3.73
C LEU A 58 17.54 -11.27 4.90
N SER A 59 18.09 -10.47 5.81
CA SER A 59 17.28 -9.83 6.85
C SER A 59 16.20 -8.93 6.21
N THR A 60 15.06 -8.77 6.88
CA THR A 60 13.99 -7.85 6.45
C THR A 60 14.52 -6.43 6.19
N ALA A 61 15.55 -6.01 6.94
CA ALA A 61 16.22 -4.73 6.72
C ALA A 61 16.99 -4.68 5.39
N GLU A 62 17.64 -5.77 4.98
CA GLU A 62 18.40 -5.84 3.72
C GLU A 62 17.49 -5.93 2.50
N SER A 63 16.37 -6.65 2.58
CA SER A 63 15.38 -6.68 1.51
C SER A 63 14.80 -5.28 1.28
N LEU A 64 14.50 -4.54 2.35
CA LEU A 64 14.05 -3.14 2.28
C LEU A 64 15.13 -2.19 1.71
N ARG A 65 16.41 -2.41 2.04
CA ARG A 65 17.52 -1.61 1.48
C ARG A 65 17.65 -1.81 -0.04
N LYS A 66 17.43 -3.03 -0.55
CA LYS A 66 17.49 -3.33 -1.99
C LYS A 66 16.36 -2.67 -2.78
N THR A 67 15.18 -2.52 -2.19
CA THR A 67 14.04 -1.84 -2.83
C THR A 67 14.18 -0.32 -2.87
N ARG A 68 15.07 0.28 -2.07
CA ARG A 68 15.32 1.74 -2.11
C ARG A 68 16.00 2.13 -3.42
N THR A 69 15.28 2.89 -4.26
CA THR A 69 15.84 3.45 -5.49
C THR A 69 16.63 4.73 -5.19
N TYR A 70 17.92 4.59 -4.94
CA TYR A 70 18.84 5.73 -4.83
C TYR A 70 19.08 6.37 -6.20
N GLY A 71 19.29 7.69 -6.25
CA GLY A 71 19.66 8.39 -7.48
C GLY A 71 18.53 8.70 -8.46
N LYS A 72 17.28 8.38 -8.11
CA LYS A 72 16.08 8.74 -8.89
C LYS A 72 15.34 9.87 -8.18
N PHE A 73 14.87 10.86 -8.92
CA PHE A 73 14.00 11.92 -8.39
C PHE A 73 12.67 11.94 -9.12
N ARG A 74 11.61 12.38 -8.43
CA ARG A 74 10.29 12.54 -9.04
C ARG A 74 10.20 13.88 -9.75
N CYS A 75 9.57 13.88 -10.92
CA CYS A 75 9.19 15.09 -11.64
C CYS A 75 8.35 16.01 -10.73
N HIS A 76 8.63 17.32 -10.74
CA HIS A 76 7.86 18.31 -9.95
C HIS A 76 6.50 18.66 -10.58
N ASN A 77 6.21 18.14 -11.78
CA ASN A 77 4.88 18.25 -12.37
C ASN A 77 3.87 17.39 -11.59
N PRO A 78 2.81 17.98 -11.00
CA PRO A 78 1.77 17.20 -10.33
C PRO A 78 1.06 16.21 -11.28
N THR A 79 1.05 16.47 -12.59
CA THR A 79 0.39 15.59 -13.56
C THR A 79 1.23 14.37 -13.97
N CYS A 80 2.57 14.44 -13.93
CA CYS A 80 3.41 13.35 -14.42
C CYS A 80 3.99 12.47 -13.31
N MET A 81 4.49 13.08 -12.23
CA MET A 81 5.09 12.42 -11.06
C MET A 81 6.14 11.31 -11.31
N GLU A 82 6.59 11.13 -12.55
CA GLU A 82 7.45 10.04 -13.00
C GLU A 82 8.83 10.11 -12.35
N ARG A 83 9.47 8.95 -12.13
CA ARG A 83 10.83 8.86 -11.59
C ARG A 83 11.85 8.97 -12.71
N ILE A 84 12.62 10.06 -12.69
CA ILE A 84 13.68 10.35 -13.66
C ILE A 84 15.01 9.86 -13.08
N GLN A 85 15.79 9.17 -13.91
CA GLN A 85 17.16 8.81 -13.61
C GLN A 85 18.12 9.66 -14.44
N PRO A 86 18.64 10.77 -13.89
CA PRO A 86 19.61 11.60 -14.60
C PRO A 86 20.95 10.88 -14.73
N GLU A 87 21.69 11.17 -15.81
CA GLU A 87 23.08 10.74 -15.92
C GLU A 87 23.94 11.45 -14.85
N LYS A 88 24.88 10.69 -14.28
CA LYS A 88 25.74 11.17 -13.19
C LYS A 88 26.52 12.41 -13.61
N GLY A 89 26.45 13.47 -12.81
CA GLY A 89 27.21 14.70 -13.02
C GLY A 89 26.59 15.72 -13.99
N LYS A 90 25.51 15.38 -14.72
CA LYS A 90 24.81 16.38 -15.56
C LYS A 90 24.06 17.39 -14.68
N LYS A 91 24.20 18.67 -15.00
CA LYS A 91 23.52 19.79 -14.31
C LYS A 91 22.09 20.02 -14.80
N ILE A 92 21.73 19.42 -15.93
CA ILE A 92 20.41 19.53 -16.56
C ILE A 92 19.93 18.12 -16.87
N ALA A 93 18.68 17.80 -16.51
CA ALA A 93 17.99 16.63 -17.04
C ALA A 93 16.58 16.96 -17.49
N LYS A 94 16.13 16.20 -18.48
CA LYS A 94 14.78 16.31 -19.03
C LYS A 94 13.92 15.18 -18.48
N CYS A 95 12.65 15.46 -18.24
CA CYS A 95 11.66 14.43 -17.96
C CYS A 95 11.24 13.74 -19.26
N PRO A 96 11.24 12.39 -19.35
CA PRO A 96 10.85 11.68 -20.58
C PRO A 96 9.36 11.87 -20.90
N THR A 97 8.51 12.06 -19.89
CA THR A 97 7.05 12.13 -20.07
C THR A 97 6.55 13.53 -20.38
N CYS A 98 7.05 14.56 -19.68
CA CYS A 98 6.56 15.93 -19.84
C CYS A 98 7.47 16.84 -20.67
N GLY A 99 8.68 16.40 -21.00
CA GLY A 99 9.66 17.22 -21.71
C GLY A 99 10.23 18.39 -20.92
N MET A 100 9.80 18.61 -19.67
CA MET A 100 10.32 19.70 -18.85
C MET A 100 11.76 19.46 -18.44
N GLU A 101 12.52 20.55 -18.40
CA GLU A 101 13.92 20.54 -18.03
C GLU A 101 14.10 21.04 -16.60
N TYR A 102 14.95 20.33 -15.87
CA TYR A 102 15.25 20.62 -14.47
C TYR A 102 16.74 20.88 -14.28
N ARG A 103 17.04 21.91 -13.49
CA ARG A 103 18.39 22.14 -12.96
C ARG A 103 18.64 21.20 -11.79
N ILE A 104 19.67 20.38 -11.91
CA ILE A 104 20.06 19.39 -10.93
C ILE A 104 21.30 19.86 -10.19
N HIS A 105 21.27 19.65 -8.88
CA HIS A 105 22.41 19.79 -8.01
C HIS A 105 22.73 18.44 -7.36
N TRP A 106 23.98 18.01 -7.50
CA TRP A 106 24.47 16.75 -6.92
C TRP A 106 25.06 17.03 -5.55
N VAL A 107 24.47 16.44 -4.50
CA VAL A 107 25.08 16.49 -3.15
C VAL A 107 26.18 15.44 -3.04
N THR A 108 25.91 14.26 -3.60
CA THR A 108 26.90 13.21 -3.86
C THR A 108 26.72 12.74 -5.31
N PRO A 109 27.67 12.02 -5.91
CA PRO A 109 27.54 11.48 -7.27
C PRO A 109 26.35 10.54 -7.47
N THR A 110 25.71 10.10 -6.39
CA THR A 110 24.58 9.17 -6.36
C THR A 110 23.28 9.82 -5.92
N LEU A 111 23.30 11.04 -5.39
CA LEU A 111 22.13 11.74 -4.85
C LEU A 111 21.89 13.07 -5.57
N PRO A 112 21.12 13.06 -6.68
CA PRO A 112 20.69 14.26 -7.36
C PRO A 112 19.53 14.92 -6.60
N ARG A 113 19.55 16.24 -6.50
CA ARG A 113 18.45 17.07 -6.01
C ARG A 113 18.06 18.10 -7.07
N ILE A 114 16.76 18.34 -7.22
CA ILE A 114 16.26 19.38 -8.12
C ILE A 114 16.42 20.74 -7.42
N ARG A 115 17.01 21.72 -8.11
CA ARG A 115 17.00 23.13 -7.68
C ARG A 115 15.76 23.86 -8.16
N GLY A 116 15.35 23.58 -9.39
CA GLY A 116 14.15 24.15 -9.98
C GLY A 116 14.06 23.85 -11.48
N PRO A 117 12.94 24.20 -12.10
CA PRO A 117 12.79 24.16 -13.55
C PRO A 117 13.79 25.10 -14.23
N VAL A 118 14.25 24.72 -15.43
CA VAL A 118 14.85 25.68 -16.36
C VAL A 118 13.71 26.56 -16.89
N TRP A 119 13.83 27.87 -16.71
CA TRP A 119 12.71 28.78 -16.92
C TRP A 119 12.40 28.96 -18.40
N GLU A 120 13.42 29.16 -19.22
CA GLU A 120 13.28 29.52 -20.63
C GLU A 120 12.59 28.41 -21.45
N THR A 121 12.95 27.16 -21.18
CA THR A 121 12.42 25.99 -21.89
C THR A 121 11.03 25.62 -21.40
N ASN A 122 10.80 25.65 -20.08
CA ASN A 122 9.51 25.30 -19.51
C ASN A 122 8.45 26.39 -19.76
N ARG A 123 8.83 27.67 -19.84
CA ARG A 123 7.91 28.75 -20.22
C ARG A 123 7.34 28.54 -21.62
N LYS A 124 8.19 28.22 -22.60
CA LYS A 124 7.75 27.94 -23.97
C LYS A 124 6.83 26.73 -24.05
N LEU A 125 7.16 25.66 -23.32
CA LEU A 125 6.32 24.46 -23.21
C LEU A 125 4.95 24.76 -22.57
N ALA A 126 4.92 25.61 -21.55
CA ALA A 126 3.68 26.03 -20.90
C ALA A 126 2.82 26.91 -21.82
N GLU A 127 3.42 27.90 -22.50
CA GLU A 127 2.74 28.74 -23.48
C GLU A 127 2.17 27.92 -24.64
N ALA A 128 2.89 26.91 -25.14
CA ALA A 128 2.40 25.99 -26.17
C ALA A 128 1.18 25.22 -25.68
N LYS A 129 1.23 24.63 -24.47
CA LYS A 129 0.10 23.91 -23.89
C LYS A 129 -1.11 24.79 -23.62
N LEU A 130 -0.91 26.03 -23.19
CA LEU A 130 -2.01 26.98 -22.98
C LEU A 130 -2.70 27.35 -24.29
N LYS A 131 -1.93 27.56 -25.36
CA LYS A 131 -2.48 27.79 -26.71
C LYS A 131 -3.26 26.59 -27.22
N GLU A 132 -2.76 25.37 -27.01
CA GLU A 132 -3.48 24.14 -27.35
C GLU A 132 -4.79 23.99 -26.57
N MET A 133 -4.81 24.42 -25.30
CA MET A 133 -6.00 24.40 -24.45
C MET A 133 -7.00 25.53 -24.76
N GLY A 134 -6.68 26.45 -25.68
CA GLY A 134 -7.56 27.56 -26.06
C GLY A 134 -7.76 28.61 -24.95
N VAL A 135 -6.89 28.62 -23.94
CA VAL A 135 -6.90 29.62 -22.87
C VAL A 135 -5.89 30.69 -23.26
N THR A 136 -6.33 31.67 -24.04
CA THR A 136 -5.59 32.90 -24.37
C THR A 136 -6.19 34.10 -23.67
#